data_AF-A0A832ZAR4-F1
#
_entry.id   AF-A0A832ZAR4-F1
#
_cell.length_a   1.000
_cell.length_b   1.000
_cell.length_c   1.000
_cell.angle_alpha   90.00
_cell.angle_beta   90.00
_cell.angle_gamma   90.00
#
_symmetry.space_group_name_H-M   'P 1'
#
loop_
_entity.id
_entity.type
_entity.pdbx_description
1 polymer ?
#
loop_
_entity_poly.entity_id
_entity_poly.type
_entity_poly.pdbx_seq_one_letter_code
_entity_poly.pdbx_strand_id
1 'polypeptide(L)' 'MLKVRFKGGKIYNLYVADSFFKRALGLMFRDIGKNEGMIFFYKRRKPHIHTFFMRFPIDVIFLEDKEVV' A
#
# COMPACT_ATOMS: atom_id res chain seq x y z
N MET A 1 -6.91 -9.72 1.88
CA MET A 1 -7.12 -8.36 1.32
C MET A 1 -8.06 -7.60 2.23
N LEU A 2 -7.83 -6.31 2.38
CA LEU A 2 -8.66 -5.38 3.16
C LEU A 2 -9.47 -4.51 2.20
N LYS A 3 -10.78 -4.43 2.37
CA LYS A 3 -11.63 -3.49 1.64
C LYS A 3 -11.61 -2.14 2.34
N VAL A 4 -11.25 -1.09 1.63
CA VAL A 4 -11.20 0.28 2.16
C VAL A 4 -12.07 1.18 1.30
N ARG A 5 -12.83 2.06 1.94
CA ARG A 5 -13.67 3.06 1.28
C ARG A 5 -13.03 4.44 1.47
N PHE A 6 -12.65 5.08 0.36
CA PHE A 6 -12.13 6.45 0.37
C PHE A 6 -13.26 7.49 0.31
N LYS A 7 -12.95 8.74 0.65
CA LYS A 7 -13.88 9.88 0.48
C LYS A 7 -14.34 9.91 -1.00
N GLY A 8 -15.65 10.05 -1.22
CA GLY A 8 -16.28 9.91 -2.55
C GLY A 8 -16.83 8.52 -2.87
N GLY A 9 -16.75 7.57 -1.93
CA GLY A 9 -17.43 6.28 -2.03
C GLY A 9 -16.70 5.20 -2.84
N LYS A 10 -15.53 5.52 -3.38
CA LYS A 10 -14.70 4.57 -4.12
C LYS A 10 -14.14 3.50 -3.19
N ILE A 11 -14.22 2.24 -3.63
CA ILE A 11 -13.79 1.05 -2.88
C ILE A 11 -12.50 0.53 -3.49
N TYR A 12 -11.52 0.26 -2.64
CA TYR A 12 -10.24 -0.33 -3.00
C TYR A 12 -10.04 -1.64 -2.25
N ASN A 13 -9.44 -2.63 -2.92
CA ASN A 13 -9.03 -3.89 -2.30
C ASN A 13 -7.51 -3.87 -2.08
N LEU A 14 -7.08 -3.79 -0.82
CA LEU A 14 -5.68 -3.61 -0.47
C LEU A 14 -5.07 -4.92 0.06
N TYR A 15 -3.91 -5.30 -0.46
CA TYR A 15 -3.08 -6.33 0.16
C TYR A 15 -2.48 -5.78 1.46
N VAL A 16 -2.48 -6.59 2.52
CA VAL A 16 -1.98 -6.16 3.83
C VAL A 16 -0.53 -6.61 4.01
N ALA A 17 0.38 -5.64 4.14
CA ALA A 17 1.79 -5.86 4.42
C ALA A 17 2.09 -5.75 5.94
N ASP A 18 1.68 -6.79 6.68
CA ASP A 18 1.83 -6.89 8.15
C ASP A 18 3.22 -7.40 8.60
N SER A 19 3.87 -8.23 7.79
CA SER A 19 5.19 -8.80 8.08
C SER A 19 6.34 -8.00 7.45
N PHE A 20 7.55 -8.18 7.97
CA PHE A 20 8.76 -7.56 7.42
C PHE A 20 8.96 -7.95 5.95
N PHE A 21 8.87 -9.23 5.62
CA PHE A 21 9.03 -9.72 4.26
C PHE A 21 7.96 -9.20 3.30
N LYS A 22 6.69 -9.11 3.72
CA LYS A 22 5.64 -8.53 2.87
C LYS A 22 5.89 -7.04 2.59
N ARG A 23 6.41 -6.29 3.57
CA ARG A 23 6.77 -4.88 3.37
C ARG A 23 7.98 -4.71 2.45
N ALA A 24 9.01 -5.55 2.62
CA ALA A 24 10.18 -5.55 1.75
C ALA A 24 9.84 -5.99 0.33
N LEU A 25 8.93 -6.96 0.16
CA LEU A 25 8.50 -7.40 -1.17
C LEU A 25 7.59 -6.35 -1.84
N GLY A 26 6.69 -5.74 -1.07
CA GLY A 26 5.76 -4.74 -1.58
C GLY A 26 4.94 -5.27 -2.76
N LEU A 27 4.90 -4.46 -3.82
CA LEU A 27 4.23 -4.77 -5.08
C LEU A 27 5.17 -5.35 -6.14
N MET A 28 6.42 -5.68 -5.79
CA MET A 28 7.37 -6.28 -6.73
C MET A 28 6.80 -7.56 -7.33
N PHE A 29 6.97 -7.72 -8.64
CA PHE A 29 6.53 -8.89 -9.42
C PHE A 29 5.03 -9.22 -9.33
N ARG A 30 4.20 -8.34 -8.79
CA ARG A 30 2.75 -8.47 -8.79
C ARG A 30 2.17 -7.78 -10.02
N ASP A 31 0.99 -8.23 -10.42
CA ASP A 31 0.10 -7.49 -11.30
C ASP A 31 -1.12 -7.09 -10.45
N ILE A 32 -1.52 -5.82 -10.49
CA ILE A 32 -2.65 -5.29 -9.71
C ILE A 32 -3.66 -4.59 -10.61
N GLY A 33 -4.96 -4.68 -10.26
CA GLY A 33 -6.03 -3.99 -10.96
C GLY A 33 -6.15 -2.50 -10.59
N LYS A 34 -7.00 -1.75 -11.32
CA LYS A 34 -7.23 -0.29 -11.13
C LYS A 34 -7.70 0.13 -9.72
N ASN A 35 -8.36 -0.77 -8.97
CA ASN A 35 -8.87 -0.52 -7.62
C ASN A 35 -8.19 -1.42 -6.59
N GLU A 36 -6.96 -1.84 -6.87
CA GLU A 36 -6.14 -2.66 -5.99
C GLU A 36 -4.88 -1.92 -5.59
N GLY A 37 -4.30 -2.32 -4.48
CA GLY A 37 -3.09 -1.71 -3.96
C GLY A 37 -2.57 -2.46 -2.76
N MET A 38 -1.65 -1.84 -2.02
CA MET A 38 -1.09 -2.43 -0.80
C MET A 38 -1.11 -1.41 0.33
N ILE A 39 -1.52 -1.85 1.51
CA ILE A 39 -1.48 -1.04 2.74
C ILE A 39 -0.38 -1.56 3.65
N PHE A 40 0.40 -0.63 4.17
CA PHE A 40 1.52 -0.88 5.06
C PHE A 40 1.20 -0.32 6.43
N PHE A 41 1.16 -1.17 7.46
CA PHE A 41 1.00 -0.72 8.84
C PHE A 41 2.37 -0.54 9.49
N TYR A 42 2.85 0.70 9.47
CA TYR A 42 4.01 1.10 10.24
C TYR A 42 3.50 1.53 11.63
N LYS A 43 3.82 0.74 12.65
CA LYS A 43 3.56 1.10 14.06
C LYS A 43 4.59 2.15 14.48
N ARG A 44 5.44 1.86 15.46
CA ARG A 44 6.53 2.75 15.92
C ARG A 44 7.80 2.72 15.04
N ARG A 45 7.68 2.52 13.72
CA ARG A 45 8.83 2.38 12.82
C ARG A 45 8.85 3.50 11.80
N LYS A 46 10.06 3.98 11.46
CA LYS A 46 10.22 4.93 10.35
C LYS A 46 9.73 4.28 9.05
N PRO A 47 8.84 4.95 8.29
CA PRO A 47 8.41 4.44 6.99
C PRO A 47 9.59 4.51 6.02
N HIS A 48 9.76 3.45 5.24
CA HIS A 48 10.72 3.38 4.15
C HIS A 48 10.10 2.57 3.03
N ILE A 49 10.18 3.10 1.81
CA ILE A 49 9.64 2.50 0.59
C ILE A 49 10.73 2.57 -0.46
N HIS A 50 10.95 1.45 -1.14
CA HIS A 50 11.80 1.40 -2.34
C HIS A 50 10.94 1.04 -3.54
N THR A 51 11.40 1.41 -4.73
CA THR A 51 10.73 1.14 -6.00
C THR A 51 11.52 0.22 -6.92
N PHE A 52 12.56 -0.46 -6.40
CA PHE A 52 13.28 -1.50 -7.14
C PHE A 52 12.35 -2.63 -7.60
N PHE A 53 12.61 -3.19 -8.79
CA PHE A 53 11.89 -4.31 -9.41
C PHE A 53 10.37 -4.14 -9.55
N MET A 54 9.90 -2.90 -9.59
CA MET A 54 8.51 -2.58 -9.92
C MET A 54 8.25 -2.74 -11.41
N ARG A 55 7.09 -3.33 -11.76
CA ARG A 55 6.65 -3.51 -13.16
C ARG A 55 5.85 -2.32 -13.70
N PHE A 56 5.42 -1.42 -12.84
CA PHE A 56 4.56 -0.28 -13.15
C PHE A 56 4.85 0.88 -12.19
N PRO A 57 4.58 2.13 -12.61
CA PRO A 57 4.66 3.29 -11.72
C PRO A 57 3.59 3.19 -10.64
N ILE A 58 3.91 3.68 -9.44
CA ILE A 58 2.99 3.67 -8.31
C ILE A 58 2.86 5.06 -7.72
N ASP A 59 1.66 5.33 -7.23
CA ASP A 59 1.41 6.43 -6.31
C ASP A 59 1.57 5.91 -4.88
N VAL A 60 2.34 6.65 -4.08
CA VAL A 60 2.53 6.35 -2.66
C VAL A 60 1.81 7.42 -1.86
N ILE A 61 0.83 7.01 -1.07
CA ILE A 61 0.06 7.89 -0.20
C ILE A 61 0.47 7.58 1.25
N PHE A 62 1.03 8.57 1.93
CA PHE A 62 1.30 8.46 3.36
C PHE A 62 0.03 8.81 4.14
N LEU A 63 -0.20 8.04 5.20
CA LEU A 63 -1.35 8.23 6.08
C LEU A 63 -0.88 8.40 7.51
N GLU A 64 -1.36 9.44 8.16
CA GLU A 64 -1.22 9.68 9.60
C GLU A 64 -2.62 9.89 10.19
N ASP A 65 -2.96 9.15 11.27
CA ASP A 65 -4.27 9.23 11.94
C ASP A 65 -5.50 9.15 11.00
N LYS A 66 -5.38 8.39 9.91
CA LYS A 66 -6.40 8.18 8.85
C LYS A 66 -6.59 9.37 7.90
N GLU A 67 -5.69 10.34 7.94
CA GLU A 67 -5.60 11.45 7.00
C GLU A 67 -4.39 11.29 6.08
N VAL A 68 -4.44 11.93 4.91
CA VAL A 68 -3.34 11.94 3.94
C VAL A 68 -2.37 13.05 4.31
N VAL A 69 -1.08 12.75 4.33
CA VAL A 69 0.02 13.69 4.65
C VAL A 69 1.09 13.73 3.57
#